data_AF-A0A1A8IQ73-F1
#
_entry.id   AF-A0A1A8IQ73-F1
#
_cell.length_a   1.000
_cell.length_b   1.000
_cell.length_c   1.000
_cell.angle_alpha   90.00
_cell.angle_beta   90.00
_cell.angle_gamma   90.00
#
_symmetry.space_group_name_H-M   'P 1'
#
loop_
_entity.id
_entity.type
_entity.pdbx_description
1 polymer ?
#
loop_
_entity_poly.entity_id
_entity_poly.type
_entity_poly.pdbx_seq_one_letter_code
_entity_poly.pdbx_strand_id
1 'polypeptide(L)'
;MDWSQDVQLCSVNEKGDLSTNNVSTDFHCKYQEGQLTLVLHHALPLKSGNSSRYVCKLRSNQGTLHEYTTVQLQECCGRVESFLSSRGPNCTFSNVYPDGDVHWFQGSQNLSDGSVSQSTAKSVDNGWLTIYSWLTISGQE
;
A
#
# COMPACT_ATOMS: atom_id res chain seq x y z
N MET A 1 -1.93 -18.03 26.78
CA MET A 1 -1.46 -17.49 25.49
C MET A 1 -2.44 -17.97 24.45
N ASP A 2 -3.23 -17.04 23.93
CA ASP A 2 -4.40 -17.29 23.11
C ASP A 2 -3.97 -17.49 21.65
N TRP A 3 -4.26 -18.67 21.11
CA TRP A 3 -3.78 -19.16 19.80
C TRP A 3 -4.83 -19.00 18.70
N SER A 4 -5.87 -18.19 18.93
CA SER A 4 -7.14 -18.28 18.20
C SER A 4 -7.39 -17.24 17.09
N GLN A 5 -6.47 -16.29 16.85
CA GLN A 5 -6.78 -15.14 15.97
C GLN A 5 -5.93 -14.98 14.71
N ASP A 6 -4.89 -15.79 14.50
CA ASP A 6 -4.07 -15.68 13.31
C ASP A 6 -4.70 -16.44 12.13
N VAL A 7 -4.97 -15.73 11.04
CA VAL A 7 -5.46 -16.33 9.80
C VAL A 7 -4.33 -17.15 9.18
N GLN A 8 -4.47 -18.47 9.20
CA GLN A 8 -3.55 -19.36 8.50
C GLN A 8 -3.68 -19.16 6.99
N LEU A 9 -2.58 -18.80 6.32
CA LEU A 9 -2.53 -18.56 4.87
C LEU A 9 -2.16 -19.83 4.10
N CYS A 10 -1.07 -20.47 4.52
CA CYS A 10 -0.52 -21.69 3.94
C CYS A 10 -0.23 -22.70 5.06
N SER A 11 -0.36 -23.99 4.75
CA SER A 11 0.23 -25.05 5.58
C SER A 11 0.65 -26.23 4.75
N VAL A 12 1.67 -26.93 5.22
CA VAL A 12 2.16 -28.17 4.64
C VAL A 12 2.08 -29.24 5.71
N ASN A 13 1.51 -30.39 5.39
CA ASN A 13 1.42 -31.51 6.33
C ASN A 13 2.70 -32.37 6.30
N GLU A 14 2.74 -33.41 7.12
CA GLU A 14 3.89 -34.33 7.22
C GLU A 14 4.19 -35.10 5.92
N LYS A 15 3.21 -35.22 5.02
CA LYS A 15 3.35 -35.88 3.72
C LYS A 15 3.87 -34.92 2.64
N GLY A 16 3.98 -33.63 2.95
CA GLY A 16 4.32 -32.59 1.98
C GLY A 16 3.11 -32.06 1.20
N ASP A 17 1.89 -32.41 1.59
CA ASP A 17 0.70 -31.86 0.92
C ASP A 17 0.48 -30.41 1.37
N LEU A 18 0.41 -29.52 0.38
CA LEU A 18 0.13 -28.10 0.58
C LEU A 18 -1.38 -27.86 0.65
N SER A 19 -1.81 -27.14 1.69
CA SER A 19 -3.17 -26.60 1.80
C SER A 19 -3.12 -25.09 1.96
N THR A 20 -3.99 -24.39 1.22
CA THR A 20 -4.08 -22.93 1.21
C THR A 20 -5.44 -22.48 1.69
N ASN A 21 -5.49 -21.30 2.29
CA ASN A 21 -6.75 -20.68 2.65
C ASN A 21 -7.41 -20.03 1.42
N ASN A 22 -8.62 -20.46 1.07
CA ASN A 22 -9.34 -20.01 -0.13
C ASN A 22 -10.03 -18.64 0.03
N VAL A 23 -9.79 -17.92 1.13
CA VAL A 23 -10.46 -16.64 1.42
C VAL A 23 -9.94 -15.50 0.53
N SER A 24 -8.74 -15.60 -0.06
CA SER A 24 -8.17 -14.52 -0.88
C SER A 24 -7.41 -15.05 -2.09
N THR A 25 -7.58 -14.37 -3.23
CA THR A 25 -6.82 -14.58 -4.47
C THR A 25 -5.57 -13.71 -4.55
N ASP A 26 -5.29 -12.89 -3.53
CA ASP A 26 -4.15 -11.95 -3.53
C ASP A 26 -2.81 -12.62 -3.25
N PHE A 27 -2.80 -13.90 -2.91
CA PHE A 27 -1.60 -14.67 -2.65
C PHE A 27 -1.75 -16.12 -3.13
N HIS A 28 -0.63 -16.79 -3.29
CA HIS A 28 -0.59 -18.24 -3.39
C HIS A 28 0.61 -18.79 -2.62
N CYS A 29 0.59 -20.09 -2.40
CA CYS A 29 1.65 -20.80 -1.69
C CYS A 29 2.30 -21.81 -2.65
N LYS A 30 3.60 -22.03 -2.47
CA LYS A 30 4.36 -23.09 -3.16
C LYS A 30 5.10 -23.91 -2.14
N TYR A 31 5.19 -25.21 -2.36
CA TYR A 31 6.02 -26.11 -1.58
C TYR A 31 6.90 -26.93 -2.52
N GLN A 32 8.20 -26.69 -2.50
CA GLN A 32 9.18 -27.38 -3.34
C GLN A 32 10.47 -27.60 -2.55
N GLU A 33 11.05 -28.80 -2.64
CA GLU A 33 12.34 -29.13 -2.03
C GLU A 33 12.46 -28.78 -0.53
N GLY A 34 11.38 -28.94 0.22
CA GLY A 34 11.35 -28.64 1.66
C GLY A 34 11.10 -27.16 2.00
N GLN A 35 10.96 -26.28 1.00
CA GLN A 35 10.71 -24.86 1.20
C GLN A 35 9.24 -24.51 0.99
N LEU A 36 8.61 -23.91 2.00
CA LEU A 36 7.29 -23.28 1.89
C LEU A 36 7.46 -21.80 1.54
N THR A 37 6.93 -21.40 0.40
CA THR A 37 6.97 -20.02 -0.10
C THR A 37 5.58 -19.42 -0.13
N LEU A 38 5.40 -18.26 0.49
CA LEU A 38 4.23 -17.40 0.32
C LEU A 38 4.55 -16.36 -0.77
N VAL A 39 3.72 -16.30 -1.81
CA VAL A 39 3.86 -15.33 -2.90
C VAL A 39 2.66 -14.40 -2.88
N LEU A 40 2.91 -13.10 -2.73
CA LEU A 40 1.89 -12.06 -2.76
C LEU A 40 1.78 -11.52 -4.19
N HIS A 41 0.58 -11.53 -4.78
CA HIS A 41 0.33 -10.98 -6.12
C HIS A 41 0.20 -9.46 -6.09
N HIS A 42 -0.47 -8.93 -5.06
CA HIS A 42 -0.68 -7.50 -4.88
C HIS A 42 -0.37 -7.12 -3.44
N ALA A 43 0.78 -6.49 -3.23
CA ALA A 43 1.10 -5.87 -1.96
C ALA A 43 0.36 -4.53 -1.87
N LEU A 44 -0.60 -4.44 -0.95
CA LEU A 44 -1.36 -3.22 -0.70
C LEU A 44 -0.75 -2.47 0.48
N PRO A 45 -0.79 -1.12 0.49
CA PRO A 45 -0.25 -0.33 1.59
C PRO A 45 -0.80 -0.72 2.96
N LEU A 46 -2.11 -0.98 3.08
CA LEU A 46 -2.74 -1.42 4.33
C LEU A 46 -2.27 -2.81 4.80
N LYS A 47 -1.75 -3.64 3.90
CA LYS A 47 -1.21 -4.97 4.22
C LYS A 47 0.31 -4.95 4.40
N SER A 48 0.92 -3.75 4.40
CA SER A 48 2.36 -3.55 4.48
C SER A 48 2.75 -2.76 5.74
N GLY A 49 4.02 -2.86 6.13
CA GLY A 49 4.58 -2.13 7.27
C GLY A 49 4.58 -2.93 8.58
N ASN A 50 4.97 -2.24 9.66
CA ASN A 50 5.20 -2.87 10.97
C ASN A 50 3.93 -3.39 11.63
N SER A 51 2.76 -2.93 11.18
CA SER A 51 1.43 -3.32 11.66
C SER A 51 0.94 -4.64 11.07
N SER A 52 1.54 -5.11 9.97
CA SER A 52 1.19 -6.37 9.30
C SER A 52 2.41 -7.28 9.26
N ARG A 53 2.58 -8.07 10.33
CA ARG A 53 3.65 -9.07 10.40
C ARG A 53 3.15 -10.41 9.88
N TYR A 54 3.92 -11.02 8.99
CA TYR A 54 3.77 -12.41 8.61
C TYR A 54 4.54 -13.26 9.61
N VAL A 55 3.98 -14.41 9.96
CA VAL A 55 4.63 -15.39 10.83
C VAL A 55 4.82 -16.70 10.08
N CYS A 56 6.05 -17.20 10.07
CA CYS A 56 6.33 -18.57 9.65
C CYS A 56 6.47 -19.43 10.90
N LYS A 57 5.71 -20.53 10.99
CA LYS A 57 5.68 -21.40 12.17
C LYS A 57 5.97 -22.85 11.79
N LEU A 58 6.90 -23.47 12.51
CA LEU A 58 7.19 -24.89 12.46
C LEU A 58 6.70 -25.55 13.74
N ARG A 59 5.92 -26.62 13.62
CA ARG A 59 5.52 -27.47 14.75
C ARG A 59 5.98 -28.90 14.47
N SER A 60 6.74 -29.48 15.39
CA SER A 60 7.20 -30.86 15.33
C SER A 60 6.90 -31.59 16.65
N ASN A 61 7.22 -32.88 16.72
CA ASN A 61 7.16 -33.64 17.96
C ASN A 61 8.18 -33.18 19.02
N GLN A 62 9.19 -32.38 18.63
CA GLN A 62 10.21 -31.83 19.53
C GLN A 62 9.84 -30.43 20.05
N GLY A 63 8.83 -29.77 19.48
CA GLY A 63 8.42 -28.44 19.92
C GLY A 63 7.85 -27.56 18.82
N THR A 64 7.92 -26.24 19.02
CA THR A 64 7.43 -25.24 18.09
C THR A 64 8.43 -24.10 17.96
N LEU A 65 8.72 -23.70 16.73
CA LEU A 65 9.54 -22.55 16.38
C LEU A 65 8.72 -21.60 15.50
N HIS A 66 9.00 -20.31 15.58
CA HIS A 66 8.38 -19.33 14.71
C HIS A 66 9.30 -18.14 14.50
N GLU A 67 9.12 -17.44 13.37
CA GLU A 67 9.83 -16.21 13.05
C GLU A 67 8.87 -15.21 12.40
N TYR A 68 9.10 -13.91 12.62
CA TYR A 68 8.28 -12.84 12.05
C TYR A 68 9.00 -12.17 10.88
N THR A 69 8.23 -11.74 9.89
CA THR A 69 8.72 -10.96 8.75
C THR A 69 7.71 -9.88 8.39
N THR A 70 8.19 -8.70 8.03
CA THR A 70 7.36 -7.60 7.53
C THR A 70 7.63 -7.37 6.06
N VAL A 71 6.59 -6.98 5.33
CA VAL A 71 6.71 -6.51 3.94
C VAL A 71 6.51 -5.01 3.96
N GLN A 72 7.48 -4.24 3.46
CA GLN A 72 7.36 -2.79 3.32
C GLN A 72 7.27 -2.43 1.85
N LEU A 73 6.27 -1.62 1.50
CA LEU A 73 6.19 -1.05 0.16
C LEU A 73 7.23 0.07 0.01
N GLN A 74 7.85 0.11 -1.16
CA GLN A 74 8.65 1.27 -1.57
C GLN A 74 7.74 2.44 -1.93
N GLU A 75 8.31 3.64 -1.89
CA GLU A 75 7.62 4.85 -2.30
C GLU A 75 7.23 4.79 -3.78
N CYS A 76 6.00 5.20 -4.08
CA CYS A 76 5.41 5.24 -5.40
C CYS A 76 4.60 6.53 -5.55
N CYS A 77 5.01 7.40 -6.48
CA CYS A 77 4.28 8.62 -6.82
C CYS A 77 3.06 8.35 -7.73
N GLY A 78 2.89 7.10 -8.17
CA GLY A 78 1.76 6.66 -8.97
C GLY A 78 1.64 7.35 -10.32
N ARG A 79 0.39 7.67 -10.73
CA ARG A 79 0.08 8.36 -11.99
C ARG A 79 -0.30 9.81 -11.72
N VAL A 80 0.16 10.71 -12.59
CA VAL A 80 -0.18 12.14 -12.53
C VAL A 80 -1.01 12.52 -13.75
N GLU A 81 -2.09 13.25 -13.49
CA GLU A 81 -2.91 13.89 -14.52
C GLU A 81 -3.02 15.37 -14.19
N SER A 82 -2.96 16.23 -15.21
CA SER A 82 -3.15 17.66 -15.07
C SER A 82 -4.21 18.17 -16.02
N PHE A 83 -4.99 19.14 -15.59
CA PHE A 83 -6.02 19.77 -16.39
C PHE A 83 -6.10 21.27 -16.10
N LEU A 84 -6.18 22.07 -17.16
CA LEU A 84 -6.43 23.50 -17.05
C LEU A 84 -7.92 23.76 -17.28
N SER A 85 -8.60 24.24 -16.22
CA SER A 85 -10.02 24.60 -16.27
C SER A 85 -10.21 26.12 -16.28
N SER A 86 -11.44 26.57 -16.52
CA SER A 86 -11.82 27.99 -16.34
C SER A 86 -11.63 28.49 -14.91
N ARG A 87 -11.59 27.59 -13.91
CA ARG A 87 -11.35 27.93 -12.49
C ARG A 87 -9.87 27.96 -12.11
N GLY A 88 -8.99 27.52 -13.01
CA GLY A 88 -7.56 27.39 -12.78
C GLY A 88 -7.02 25.98 -13.07
N PRO A 89 -5.69 25.80 -12.95
CA PRO A 89 -5.04 24.52 -13.14
C PRO A 89 -5.33 23.57 -11.97
N ASN A 90 -5.42 22.30 -12.28
CA ASN A 90 -5.52 21.21 -11.31
C ASN A 90 -4.59 20.06 -11.67
N CYS A 91 -4.23 19.29 -10.65
CA CYS A 91 -3.45 18.06 -10.74
C CYS A 91 -4.13 16.99 -9.90
N THR A 92 -4.16 15.77 -10.42
CA THR A 92 -4.57 14.56 -9.72
C THR A 92 -3.41 13.58 -9.71
N PHE A 93 -3.03 13.12 -8.52
CA PHE A 93 -2.04 12.08 -8.30
C PHE A 93 -2.77 10.84 -7.79
N SER A 94 -2.71 9.73 -8.50
CA SER A 94 -3.40 8.48 -8.14
C SER A 94 -2.41 7.38 -7.81
N ASN A 95 -2.76 6.49 -6.88
CA ASN A 95 -1.92 5.38 -6.41
C ASN A 95 -0.62 5.86 -5.75
N VAL A 96 -0.71 6.89 -4.91
CA VAL A 96 0.41 7.46 -4.16
C VAL A 96 0.61 6.70 -2.85
N TYR A 97 1.87 6.38 -2.52
CA TYR A 97 2.29 5.87 -1.22
C TYR A 97 3.77 6.18 -0.98
N PRO A 98 4.21 6.57 0.23
CA PRO A 98 3.39 7.04 1.35
C PRO A 98 2.75 8.40 1.02
N ASP A 99 2.13 9.05 2.00
CA ASP A 99 1.60 10.39 1.79
C ASP A 99 2.70 11.41 1.47
N GLY A 100 2.32 12.47 0.75
CA GLY A 100 3.22 13.55 0.35
C GLY A 100 2.50 14.89 0.19
N ASP A 101 3.28 15.95 0.08
CA ASP A 101 2.81 17.31 -0.13
C ASP A 101 2.86 17.72 -1.60
N VAL A 102 1.91 18.54 -2.03
CA VAL A 102 1.86 19.08 -3.38
C VAL A 102 2.24 20.55 -3.34
N HIS A 103 3.24 20.90 -4.15
CA HIS A 103 3.71 22.26 -4.31
C HIS A 103 3.47 22.74 -5.74
N TRP A 104 3.03 23.99 -5.87
CA TRP A 104 2.73 24.65 -7.13
C TRP A 104 3.83 25.65 -7.49
N PHE A 105 4.31 25.59 -8.72
CA PHE A 105 5.32 26.49 -9.24
C PHE A 105 4.89 27.07 -10.58
N GLN A 106 5.20 28.35 -10.79
CA GLN A 106 5.15 29.00 -12.09
C GLN A 106 6.59 29.37 -12.49
N GLY A 107 7.19 28.54 -13.35
CA GLY A 107 8.62 28.65 -13.63
C GLY A 107 9.45 28.42 -12.36
N SER A 108 10.28 29.38 -11.97
CA SER A 108 11.06 29.34 -10.73
C SER A 108 10.32 29.90 -9.51
N GLN A 109 9.14 30.49 -9.70
CA GLN A 109 8.37 31.08 -8.62
C GLN A 109 7.54 30.00 -7.92
N ASN A 110 7.77 29.83 -6.63
CA ASN A 110 6.89 29.05 -5.76
C ASN A 110 5.57 29.82 -5.59
N LEU A 111 4.44 29.16 -5.85
CA LEU A 111 3.12 29.71 -5.62
C LEU A 111 2.53 29.21 -4.30
N SER A 112 3.08 28.11 -3.75
CA SER A 112 2.63 27.52 -2.50
C SER A 112 3.07 28.30 -1.25
N ASP A 113 3.95 29.30 -1.38
CA ASP A 113 4.40 30.17 -0.30
C ASP A 113 3.74 31.58 -0.29
N GLY A 114 2.82 31.85 -1.24
CA GLY A 114 2.35 33.20 -1.56
C GLY A 114 0.83 33.42 -1.48
N SER A 115 0.35 34.37 -2.29
CA SER A 115 -1.00 34.96 -2.29
C SER A 115 -2.06 34.20 -3.10
N VAL A 116 -1.72 33.06 -3.69
CA VAL A 116 -2.62 32.29 -4.55
C VAL A 116 -3.36 31.26 -3.70
N SER A 117 -4.69 31.22 -3.83
CA SER A 117 -5.51 30.24 -3.12
C SER A 117 -5.32 28.86 -3.74
N GLN A 118 -4.44 28.06 -3.13
CA GLN A 118 -4.29 26.64 -3.44
C GLN A 118 -5.19 25.80 -2.52
N SER A 119 -5.62 24.64 -3.01
CA SER A 119 -6.35 23.67 -2.21
C SER A 119 -5.89 22.28 -2.59
N THR A 120 -5.74 21.43 -1.57
CA THR A 120 -5.37 20.03 -1.74
C THR A 120 -6.34 19.18 -0.93
N ALA A 121 -6.92 18.18 -1.58
CA ALA A 121 -7.77 17.17 -0.97
C ALA A 121 -7.16 15.78 -1.21
N LYS A 122 -7.31 14.89 -0.24
CA LYS A 122 -6.79 13.53 -0.32
C LYS A 122 -7.92 12.54 -0.05
N SER A 123 -7.93 11.44 -0.80
CA SER A 123 -8.80 10.29 -0.55
C SER A 123 -7.96 9.03 -0.46
N VAL A 124 -8.37 8.08 0.36
CA VAL A 124 -7.67 6.80 0.56
C VAL A 124 -8.56 5.68 0.08
N ASP A 125 -8.01 4.79 -0.74
CA ASP A 125 -8.62 3.50 -1.09
C ASP A 125 -7.59 2.38 -0.94
N ASN A 126 -7.90 1.37 -0.11
CA ASN A 126 -7.01 0.26 0.20
C ASN A 126 -5.57 0.67 0.61
N GLY A 127 -5.44 1.87 1.19
CA GLY A 127 -4.17 2.47 1.63
C GLY A 127 -3.40 3.22 0.55
N TRP A 128 -3.86 3.17 -0.70
CA TRP A 128 -3.39 4.04 -1.76
C TRP A 128 -4.03 5.42 -1.65
N LEU A 129 -3.25 6.46 -1.86
CA LEU A 129 -3.73 7.83 -1.86
C LEU A 129 -4.07 8.28 -3.28
N THR A 130 -5.20 8.99 -3.39
CA THR A 130 -5.45 9.89 -4.51
C THR A 130 -5.45 11.32 -3.98
N ILE A 131 -4.56 12.15 -4.52
CA ILE A 131 -4.36 13.54 -4.12
C ILE A 131 -4.85 14.43 -5.24
N TYR A 132 -5.82 15.27 -4.94
CA TYR A 132 -6.34 16.30 -5.82
C TYR A 132 -5.78 17.64 -5.36
N SER A 133 -5.19 18.41 -6.26
CA SER A 133 -4.71 19.75 -5.95
C SER A 133 -5.12 20.72 -7.04
N TRP A 134 -5.50 21.94 -6.68
CA TRP A 134 -5.87 22.97 -7.65
C TRP A 134 -5.54 24.37 -7.15
N LEU A 135 -5.28 25.26 -8.10
CA LEU A 135 -5.18 26.69 -7.86
C LEU A 135 -6.51 27.35 -8.23
N THR A 136 -7.03 28.20 -7.34
CA THR A 136 -8.20 29.03 -7.63
C THR A 136 -7.73 30.37 -8.16
N ILE A 137 -8.15 30.71 -9.37
CA ILE A 137 -7.91 32.04 -9.94
C ILE A 137 -9.05 32.96 -9.45
N SER A 138 -8.75 33.85 -8.52
CA SER A 138 -9.67 34.92 -8.12
C SER A 138 -9.75 35.95 -9.25
N GLY A 139 -10.76 35.85 -10.11
CA GLY A 139 -10.89 36.76 -11.25
C GLY A 139 -11.96 36.38 -12.27
N GLN A 140 -13.22 36.26 -11.83
CA GLN A 140 -14.38 36.55 -12.67
C GLN A 140 -15.53 36.93 -11.73
N GLU A 141 -15.87 38.22 -11.75
CA GLU A 141 -17.05 38.81 -11.11
C GLU A 141 -18.36 38.15 -11.57
#